data_AF-A0A3S0UGW9-F1
#
_entry.id   AF-A0A3S0UGW9-F1
#
_cell.length_a   1.000
_cell.length_b   1.000
_cell.length_c   1.000
_cell.angle_alpha   90.00
_cell.angle_beta   90.00
_cell.angle_gamma   90.00
#
_symmetry.space_group_name_H-M   'P 1'
#
loop_
_entity.id
_entity.type
_entity.pdbx_description
1 polymer ?
#
loop_
_entity_poly.entity_id
_entity_poly.type
_entity_poly.pdbx_seq_one_letter_code
_entity_poly.pdbx_strand_id
1 'polypeptide(L)'
;AEAALKAAETKPVAKVIDPAAESTTVALNLTDIEELRHQLDAIATDVVNYQCDVSIQVPRTQDYPWLSTLLSRRVKRIDSGYDLKIHRQILKRIPAQVVLIPRKTQ
;
A
#
# COMPACT_ATOMS: atom_id res chain seq x y z
N ALA A 1 26.18 -9.31 -17.93
CA ALA A 1 25.86 -9.41 -16.50
C ALA A 1 24.35 -9.24 -16.36
N GLU A 2 23.62 -10.34 -16.55
CA GLU A 2 22.16 -10.40 -16.46
C GLU A 2 21.83 -11.53 -15.49
N ALA A 3 21.93 -11.21 -14.20
CA ALA A 3 21.70 -12.15 -13.11
C ALA A 3 20.87 -11.40 -12.06
N ALA A 4 19.53 -11.45 -12.16
CA ALA A 4 18.66 -11.06 -11.04
C ALA A 4 17.16 -11.44 -11.13
N LEU A 5 16.61 -12.04 -12.20
CA LEU A 5 15.16 -12.31 -12.22
C LEU A 5 14.81 -13.76 -12.57
N LYS A 6 15.18 -14.68 -11.67
CA LYS A 6 14.62 -16.04 -11.57
C LYS A 6 14.64 -16.48 -10.10
N ALA A 7 13.80 -15.88 -9.25
CA ALA A 7 13.65 -16.33 -7.86
C ALA A 7 12.32 -15.89 -7.19
N ALA A 8 11.25 -15.71 -7.95
CA ALA A 8 9.94 -15.32 -7.41
C ALA A 8 8.91 -16.43 -7.67
N GLU A 9 9.15 -17.61 -7.10
CA GLU A 9 8.13 -18.65 -6.97
C GLU A 9 8.01 -19.03 -5.48
N THR A 10 6.79 -19.33 -5.04
CA THR A 10 6.36 -19.80 -3.69
C THR A 10 6.14 -18.80 -2.54
N LYS A 11 5.52 -17.64 -2.81
CA LYS A 11 4.77 -16.89 -1.78
C LYS A 11 3.35 -16.59 -2.29
N PRO A 12 2.33 -16.57 -1.42
CA PRO A 12 0.94 -16.34 -1.82
C PRO A 12 0.89 -15.13 -2.74
N VAL A 13 0.21 -15.27 -3.88
CA VAL A 13 0.16 -14.28 -4.96
C VAL A 13 -0.43 -13.00 -4.39
N ALA A 14 0.44 -12.11 -3.94
CA ALA A 14 0.07 -10.79 -3.49
C ALA A 14 -0.54 -10.07 -4.68
N LYS A 15 -1.80 -9.65 -4.55
CA LYS A 15 -2.54 -9.02 -5.65
C LYS A 15 -2.04 -7.60 -5.95
N VAL A 16 -1.31 -6.98 -5.02
CA VAL A 16 -0.92 -5.56 -5.10
C VAL A 16 0.50 -5.28 -4.59
N ILE A 17 1.01 -6.00 -3.58
CA ILE A 17 2.42 -5.86 -3.17
C ILE A 17 3.33 -6.86 -3.86
N ASP A 18 4.62 -6.56 -3.90
CA ASP A 18 5.66 -7.55 -4.07
C ASP A 18 6.24 -7.88 -2.67
N PRO A 19 5.90 -9.03 -2.06
CA PRO A 19 6.33 -9.37 -0.71
C PRO A 19 7.84 -9.70 -0.63
N ALA A 20 8.55 -9.73 -1.76
CA ALA A 20 9.99 -9.86 -1.83
C ALA A 20 10.72 -8.50 -1.98
N ALA A 21 10.00 -7.43 -2.36
CA ALA A 21 10.55 -6.10 -2.51
C ALA A 21 10.66 -5.37 -1.16
N GLU A 22 11.71 -4.57 -1.00
CA GLU A 22 11.92 -3.74 0.19
C GLU A 22 10.84 -2.65 0.35
N SER A 23 10.21 -2.26 -0.75
CA SER A 23 9.01 -1.42 -0.77
C SER A 23 8.25 -1.62 -2.09
N THR A 24 6.93 -1.59 -2.04
CA THR A 24 6.07 -1.65 -3.22
C THR A 24 5.35 -0.31 -3.40
N THR A 25 5.41 0.25 -4.60
CA THR A 25 4.70 1.48 -4.93
C THR A 25 3.45 1.17 -5.75
N VAL A 26 2.30 1.61 -5.27
CA VAL A 26 0.99 1.42 -5.90
C VAL A 26 0.44 2.78 -6.30
N ALA A 27 0.35 3.05 -7.60
CA ALA A 27 -0.30 4.25 -8.11
C ALA A 27 -1.82 4.18 -7.83
N LEU A 28 -2.37 5.22 -7.19
CA LEU A 28 -3.80 5.32 -6.93
C LEU A 28 -4.51 5.92 -8.14
N ASN A 29 -5.54 5.23 -8.61
CA ASN A 29 -6.39 5.79 -9.66
C ASN A 29 -7.48 6.68 -9.05
N LEU A 30 -7.23 7.99 -8.98
CA LEU A 30 -8.22 8.94 -8.47
C LEU A 30 -9.34 9.26 -9.46
N THR A 31 -9.20 8.85 -10.73
CA THR A 31 -10.21 9.12 -11.77
C THR A 31 -11.39 8.16 -11.71
N ASP A 32 -11.17 6.95 -11.19
CA ASP A 32 -12.21 5.95 -10.99
C ASP A 32 -12.34 5.57 -9.51
N ILE A 33 -13.44 6.00 -8.88
CA ILE A 33 -13.64 5.79 -7.44
C ILE A 33 -13.92 4.32 -7.11
N GLU A 34 -14.51 3.54 -8.02
CA GLU A 34 -14.76 2.12 -7.77
C GLU A 34 -13.44 1.36 -7.74
N GLU A 35 -12.61 1.52 -8.76
CA GLU A 35 -11.28 0.94 -8.84
C GLU A 35 -10.41 1.37 -7.66
N LEU A 36 -10.42 2.66 -7.30
CA LEU A 36 -9.72 3.16 -6.12
C LEU A 36 -10.15 2.42 -4.84
N ARG A 37 -11.46 2.20 -4.67
CA ARG A 37 -11.99 1.51 -3.48
C ARG A 37 -11.55 0.05 -3.46
N HIS A 38 -11.49 -0.62 -4.60
CA HIS A 38 -10.96 -1.98 -4.74
C HIS A 38 -9.45 -2.03 -4.46
N GLN A 39 -8.67 -1.09 -4.99
CA GLN A 39 -7.24 -0.96 -4.71
C GLN A 39 -7.01 -0.78 -3.20
N LEU A 40 -7.72 0.15 -2.56
CA LEU A 40 -7.59 0.39 -1.11
C LEU A 40 -8.00 -0.81 -0.25
N ASP A 41 -8.98 -1.60 -0.70
CA ASP A 41 -9.38 -2.83 0.00
C ASP A 41 -8.30 -3.91 -0.12
N ALA A 42 -7.77 -4.14 -1.32
CA ALA A 42 -6.67 -5.05 -1.55
C ALA A 42 -5.40 -4.63 -0.77
N ILE A 43 -5.07 -3.34 -0.77
CA ILE A 43 -3.98 -2.78 0.04
C ILE A 43 -4.23 -3.02 1.52
N ALA A 44 -5.43 -2.77 2.04
CA ALA A 44 -5.74 -2.97 3.46
C ALA A 44 -5.58 -4.44 3.87
N THR A 45 -6.07 -5.37 3.04
CA THR A 45 -5.88 -6.81 3.25
C THR A 45 -4.40 -7.13 3.32
N ASP A 46 -3.62 -6.63 2.38
CA ASP A 46 -2.21 -6.92 2.27
C ASP A 46 -1.40 -6.35 3.44
N VAL A 47 -1.69 -5.10 3.82
CA VAL A 47 -1.11 -4.43 4.98
C VAL A 47 -1.30 -5.23 6.26
N VAL A 48 -2.49 -5.79 6.49
CA VAL A 48 -2.75 -6.61 7.67
C VAL A 48 -2.05 -7.97 7.57
N ASN A 49 -2.08 -8.61 6.40
CA ASN A 49 -1.47 -9.94 6.20
C ASN A 49 0.06 -9.92 6.37
N TYR A 50 0.72 -8.88 5.86
CA TYR A 50 2.19 -8.76 5.86
C TYR A 50 2.72 -7.73 6.86
N GLN A 51 1.83 -7.17 7.70
CA GLN A 51 2.15 -6.13 8.67
C GLN A 51 2.94 -4.96 8.04
N CYS A 52 2.48 -4.48 6.89
CA CYS A 52 3.18 -3.46 6.12
C CYS A 52 3.05 -2.09 6.78
N ASP A 53 4.13 -1.31 6.70
CA ASP A 53 4.12 0.11 6.98
C ASP A 53 3.64 0.87 5.74
N VAL A 54 2.76 1.87 5.91
CA VAL A 54 2.09 2.53 4.79
C VAL A 54 2.56 3.97 4.66
N SER A 55 3.09 4.32 3.50
CA SER A 55 3.47 5.69 3.15
C SER A 55 2.57 6.22 2.03
N ILE A 56 1.66 7.12 2.37
CA ILE A 56 0.78 7.78 1.38
C ILE A 56 1.53 8.97 0.80
N GLN A 57 1.81 8.91 -0.50
CA GLN A 57 2.43 9.97 -1.27
C GLN A 57 1.35 10.68 -2.09
N VAL A 58 1.11 11.97 -1.81
CA VAL A 58 0.09 12.76 -2.50
C VAL A 58 0.68 14.07 -3.02
N PRO A 59 0.21 14.58 -4.17
CA PRO A 59 0.65 15.87 -4.69
C PRO A 59 0.16 17.04 -3.85
N ARG A 60 -1.01 16.90 -3.19
CA ARG A 60 -1.61 17.93 -2.33
C ARG A 60 -1.94 17.36 -0.96
N THR A 61 -1.71 18.16 0.08
CA THR A 61 -2.06 17.80 1.46
C THR A 61 -3.56 17.60 1.68
N GLN A 62 -4.40 18.15 0.80
CA GLN A 62 -5.85 18.00 0.86
C GLN A 62 -6.30 16.55 0.60
N ASP A 63 -5.50 15.76 -0.14
CA ASP A 63 -5.87 14.40 -0.48
C ASP A 63 -5.57 13.39 0.65
N TYR A 64 -4.57 13.71 1.47
CA TYR A 64 -4.14 12.87 2.57
C TYR A 64 -5.24 12.50 3.60
N PRO A 65 -6.00 13.47 4.18
CA PRO A 65 -6.91 13.16 5.29
C PRO A 65 -8.00 12.15 4.90
N TRP A 66 -8.52 12.23 3.67
CA TRP A 66 -9.55 11.31 3.22
C TRP A 66 -8.96 9.94 2.86
N LEU A 67 -7.79 9.87 2.22
CA LEU A 67 -7.09 8.60 1.93
C LEU A 67 -6.70 7.85 3.21
N SER A 68 -6.10 8.56 4.17
CA SER A 68 -5.73 8.01 5.48
C SER A 68 -6.96 7.46 6.22
N THR A 69 -8.09 8.19 6.18
CA THR A 69 -9.35 7.75 6.78
C THR A 69 -9.90 6.50 6.11
N LEU A 70 -9.91 6.45 4.77
CA LEU A 70 -10.44 5.31 4.02
C LEU A 70 -9.65 4.03 4.26
N LEU A 71 -8.32 4.14 4.32
CA LEU A 71 -7.46 3.01 4.58
C LEU A 71 -7.60 2.55 6.03
N SER A 72 -7.54 3.48 6.99
CA SER A 72 -7.70 3.17 8.43
C SER A 72 -9.01 2.46 8.73
N ARG A 73 -10.12 2.87 8.12
CA ARG A 73 -11.41 2.20 8.28
C ARG A 73 -11.41 0.77 7.74
N ARG A 74 -10.77 0.53 6.60
CA ARG A 74 -10.70 -0.81 5.99
C ARG A 74 -9.80 -1.73 6.79
N VAL A 75 -8.63 -1.24 7.20
CA VAL A 75 -7.70 -2.00 8.04
C VAL A 75 -8.38 -2.37 9.36
N LYS A 76 -9.04 -1.43 10.05
CA LYS A 76 -9.82 -1.73 11.27
C LYS A 76 -10.93 -2.77 11.06
N ARG A 77 -11.54 -2.79 9.88
CA ARG A 77 -12.58 -3.78 9.53
C ARG A 77 -11.98 -5.19 9.40
N ILE A 78 -10.76 -5.30 8.91
CA ILE A 78 -10.06 -6.57 8.72
C ILE A 78 -9.44 -7.02 10.05
N ASP A 79 -8.70 -6.12 10.71
CA ASP A 79 -8.13 -6.33 12.03
C ASP A 79 -8.28 -5.04 12.86
N SER A 80 -9.15 -5.11 13.87
CA SER A 80 -9.44 -3.95 14.74
C SER A 80 -8.32 -3.65 15.73
N GLY A 81 -7.38 -4.58 15.96
CA GLY A 81 -6.23 -4.43 16.85
C GLY A 81 -4.97 -3.92 16.14
N TYR A 82 -4.98 -3.88 14.82
CA TYR A 82 -3.81 -3.50 14.02
C TYR A 82 -3.51 -2.01 14.14
N ASP A 83 -2.32 -1.70 14.65
CA ASP A 83 -1.81 -0.34 14.74
C ASP A 83 -1.21 0.09 13.40
N LEU A 84 -2.07 0.61 12.52
CA LEU A 84 -1.68 1.08 11.21
C LEU A 84 -0.80 2.33 11.30
N LYS A 85 0.48 2.19 10.95
CA LYS A 85 1.39 3.32 10.74
C LYS A 85 1.19 3.88 9.34
N ILE A 86 0.68 5.12 9.28
CA ILE A 86 0.54 5.88 8.04
C ILE A 86 1.53 7.04 8.05
N HIS A 87 2.50 6.99 7.15
CA HIS A 87 3.41 8.08 6.87
C HIS A 87 2.84 8.95 5.76
N ARG A 88 2.82 10.27 6.01
CA ARG A 88 2.42 11.26 5.01
C ARG A 88 3.64 11.75 4.25
N GLN A 89 3.57 11.73 2.93
CA GLN A 89 4.59 12.28 2.04
C GLN A 89 3.93 13.18 1.00
N ILE A 90 4.37 14.45 0.90
CA ILE A 90 3.81 15.40 -0.06
C ILE A 90 4.81 15.57 -1.20
N LEU A 91 4.48 15.02 -2.36
CA LEU A 91 5.37 15.00 -3.52
C LEU A 91 4.64 15.63 -4.72
N LYS A 92 4.87 16.93 -4.93
CA LYS A 92 4.16 17.75 -5.92
C LYS A 92 4.34 17.32 -7.37
N ARG A 93 5.36 16.51 -7.66
CA ARG A 93 5.74 16.08 -9.03
C ARG A 93 5.21 14.71 -9.42
N ILE A 94 4.55 13.99 -8.50
CA ILE A 94 4.05 12.64 -8.75
C ILE A 94 2.54 12.57 -8.54
N PRO A 95 1.85 11.63 -9.22
CA PRO A 95 0.47 11.32 -8.92
C PRO A 95 0.32 10.75 -7.50
N ALA A 96 -0.92 10.69 -7.01
CA ALA A 96 -1.19 10.05 -5.73
C ALA A 96 -0.83 8.56 -5.80
N GLN A 97 -0.01 8.10 -4.86
CA GLN A 97 0.45 6.72 -4.79
C GLN A 97 0.65 6.31 -3.33
N VAL A 98 0.56 5.01 -3.07
CA VAL A 98 0.81 4.43 -1.76
C VAL A 98 2.05 3.57 -1.86
N VAL A 99 3.01 3.81 -0.98
CA VAL A 99 4.19 2.98 -0.83
C VAL A 99 3.99 2.09 0.39
N LEU A 100 4.09 0.78 0.18
CA LEU A 100 3.89 -0.26 1.16
C LEU A 100 5.25 -0.88 1.46
N ILE A 101 5.63 -0.89 2.74
CA ILE A 101 6.91 -1.42 3.19
C ILE A 101 6.59 -2.67 4.00
N PRO A 102 6.69 -3.88 3.42
CA PRO A 102 6.45 -5.11 4.17
C PRO A 102 7.48 -5.21 5.28
N ARG A 103 7.03 -5.45 6.52
CA ARG A 103 7.97 -5.84 7.56
C ARG A 103 8.40 -7.26 7.22
N LYS A 104 9.66 -7.42 6.80
CA LYS A 104 10.24 -8.76 6.61
C LYS A 104 9.96 -9.57 7.87
N THR A 105 9.09 -10.56 7.75
CA THR A 105 9.00 -11.64 8.71
C THR A 105 10.36 -12.31 8.64
N GLN A 106 11.19 -12.04 9.65
CA GLN A 106 12.46 -12.74 9.85
C GLN A 106 12.20 -14.25 9.95
#